data_AF-A0A9W6F2V5-F1
#
_entry.id   AF-A0A9W6F2V5-F1
#
_cell.length_a   1.000
_cell.length_b   1.000
_cell.length_c   1.000
_cell.angle_alpha   90.00
_cell.angle_beta   90.00
_cell.angle_gamma   90.00
#
_symmetry.space_group_name_H-M   'P 1'
#
loop_
_entity.id
_entity.type
_entity.pdbx_description
1 polymer ?
#
loop_
_entity_poly.entity_id
_entity_poly.type
_entity_poly.pdbx_seq_one_letter_code
_entity_poly.pdbx_strand_id
1 'polypeptide(L)'
;MQTLPARNARLQRNKVCGSRRSHHALRHVLCAASTTSVLADQVLDRRAVLFGTLGLCGGALAPPSHAGVLDGTVEWWKSRKRANSAKLIAPIKVAQQRLEAASVMLANGSGSMVDVLQLVRASSLNCYLFEALPTDTLETRASLFSQSSNLSDPCTFRIIVKNVVDFASEEDKERGAQLLNSLILSYQKLDSELESAALDNGGATDPAAAGKAAQQLAVTLQLAYDMEGFVKEVLLVV
;
A
#
# COMPACT_ATOMS: atom_id res chain seq x y z
N MET A 1 -3.15 49.44 16.64
CA MET A 1 -1.83 48.98 16.18
C MET A 1 -1.85 47.46 16.15
N GLN A 2 -2.04 46.87 14.97
CA GLN A 2 -1.71 45.47 14.66
C GLN A 2 -1.72 45.33 13.14
N THR A 3 -0.71 44.63 12.64
CA THR A 3 -0.12 44.68 11.31
C THR A 3 -0.70 43.63 10.38
N LEU A 4 -1.16 44.03 9.19
CA LEU A 4 -1.45 43.18 8.03
C LEU A 4 -0.28 43.28 7.03
N PRO A 5 0.32 42.16 6.56
CA PRO A 5 1.18 42.20 5.39
C PRO A 5 0.41 41.81 4.12
N ALA A 6 0.27 42.78 3.22
CA ALA A 6 -0.18 42.59 1.84
C ALA A 6 0.95 41.96 1.00
N ARG A 7 0.65 40.84 0.33
CA ARG A 7 1.56 40.19 -0.62
C ARG A 7 1.45 40.86 -2.00
N ASN A 8 2.60 41.32 -2.48
CA ASN A 8 2.83 41.86 -3.82
C ASN A 8 2.58 40.81 -4.90
N ALA A 9 1.65 41.10 -5.81
CA ALA A 9 1.50 40.43 -7.09
C ALA A 9 2.21 41.24 -8.18
N ARG A 10 3.20 40.65 -8.86
CA ARG A 10 3.75 41.21 -10.10
C ARG A 10 4.40 40.11 -10.95
N LEU A 11 3.74 39.73 -12.04
CA LEU A 11 4.29 39.68 -13.42
C LEU A 11 3.33 38.91 -14.33
N GLN A 12 2.41 39.66 -14.92
CA GLN A 12 1.75 39.29 -16.17
C GLN A 12 2.81 39.22 -17.28
N ARG A 13 2.94 38.08 -17.95
CA ARG A 13 3.52 38.00 -19.29
C ARG A 13 2.41 37.75 -20.29
N ASN A 14 1.97 38.84 -20.91
CA ASN A 14 1.20 38.82 -22.14
C ASN A 14 2.02 38.11 -23.22
N LYS A 15 1.50 37.01 -23.76
CA LYS A 15 1.82 36.58 -25.13
C LYS A 15 0.53 36.61 -25.93
N VAL A 16 0.36 37.73 -26.61
CA VAL A 16 -0.52 37.87 -27.77
C VAL A 16 0.12 37.08 -28.90
N CYS A 17 -0.55 36.05 -29.41
CA CYS A 17 -0.33 35.55 -30.76
C CYS A 17 -1.67 35.56 -31.48
N GLY A 18 -1.80 36.48 -32.44
CA GLY A 18 -2.97 36.63 -33.28
C GLY A 18 -3.07 35.53 -34.34
N SER A 19 -4.33 35.22 -34.61
CA SER A 19 -4.96 34.46 -35.69
C SER A 19 -4.20 34.32 -37.02
N ARG A 20 -4.23 33.12 -37.62
CA ARG A 20 -4.64 32.94 -39.03
C ARG A 20 -5.10 31.51 -39.38
N ARG A 21 -6.33 31.51 -39.92
CA ARG A 21 -7.08 30.58 -40.79
C ARG A 21 -6.49 29.23 -41.19
N SER A 22 -7.38 28.25 -40.99
CA SER A 22 -7.52 26.95 -41.67
C SER A 22 -7.45 27.02 -43.20
N HIS A 23 -6.82 26.02 -43.83
CA HIS A 23 -7.37 25.17 -44.90
C HIS A 23 -6.33 24.10 -45.30
N HIS A 24 -6.76 22.83 -45.30
CA HIS A 24 -6.23 21.65 -45.98
C HIS A 24 -4.72 21.53 -46.26
N ALA A 25 -4.04 20.60 -45.57
CA ALA A 25 -3.17 19.60 -46.18
C ALA A 25 -2.61 18.63 -45.13
N LEU A 26 -2.79 17.32 -45.38
CA LEU A 26 -2.04 16.22 -44.77
C LEU A 26 -0.54 16.50 -44.77
N ARG A 27 0.12 16.50 -43.60
CA ARG A 27 1.55 16.18 -43.49
C ARG A 27 1.86 15.50 -42.15
N HIS A 28 2.58 14.39 -42.28
CA HIS A 28 3.18 13.56 -41.24
C HIS A 28 3.89 14.40 -40.16
N VAL A 29 3.60 14.09 -38.89
CA VAL A 29 4.40 14.58 -37.76
C VAL A 29 5.64 13.69 -37.65
N LEU A 30 6.74 14.20 -38.20
CA LEU A 30 8.10 13.72 -37.93
C LEU A 30 8.51 14.26 -36.55
N CYS A 31 8.59 13.38 -35.55
CA CYS A 31 9.30 13.68 -34.32
C CYS A 31 10.81 13.63 -34.62
N ALA A 32 11.41 14.79 -34.84
CA ALA A 32 12.86 14.94 -34.87
C ALA A 32 13.40 14.87 -33.44
N ALA A 33 14.24 13.86 -33.19
CA ALA A 33 15.05 13.77 -31.98
C ALA A 33 16.16 14.82 -32.03
N SER A 34 16.17 15.72 -31.05
CA SER A 34 17.33 16.59 -30.80
C SER A 34 18.21 15.92 -29.76
N THR A 35 19.25 15.26 -30.26
CA THR A 35 20.44 14.82 -29.51
C THR A 35 21.29 16.03 -29.12
N THR A 36 21.49 16.21 -27.82
CA THR A 36 22.68 16.89 -27.30
C THR A 36 23.43 15.92 -26.41
N SER A 37 24.46 15.33 -27.02
CA SER A 37 25.55 14.61 -26.37
C SER A 37 26.55 15.62 -25.83
N VAL A 38 26.77 15.60 -24.51
CA VAL A 38 28.03 16.00 -23.91
C VAL A 38 28.46 14.84 -23.02
N LEU A 39 29.56 14.22 -23.44
CA LEU A 39 30.65 13.58 -22.67
C LEU A 39 30.40 13.38 -21.17
N ALA A 40 30.79 12.30 -20.51
CA ALA A 40 31.41 11.02 -20.79
C ALA A 40 31.67 10.45 -19.37
N ASP A 41 31.75 9.12 -19.26
CA ASP A 41 32.29 8.40 -18.11
C ASP A 41 31.54 8.46 -16.78
N GLN A 42 30.84 7.35 -16.47
CA GLN A 42 31.16 6.44 -15.35
C GLN A 42 29.95 5.51 -15.10
N VAL A 43 29.74 4.55 -16.01
CA VAL A 43 28.99 3.32 -15.72
C VAL A 43 29.96 2.16 -15.97
N LEU A 44 30.56 1.68 -14.89
CA LEU A 44 31.38 0.47 -14.69
C LEU A 44 32.07 0.74 -13.34
N ASP A 45 32.17 -0.10 -12.34
CA ASP A 45 31.87 -1.50 -12.17
C ASP A 45 32.04 -1.70 -10.65
N ARG A 46 30.97 -2.02 -9.91
CA ARG A 46 31.06 -2.35 -8.46
C ARG A 46 30.89 -3.85 -8.22
N ARG A 47 31.26 -4.68 -9.21
CA ARG A 47 31.22 -6.15 -9.11
C ARG A 47 32.55 -6.78 -9.52
N ALA A 48 33.66 -6.40 -8.90
CA ALA A 48 34.87 -7.24 -8.85
C ALA A 48 35.90 -6.65 -7.88
N VAL A 49 35.77 -6.95 -6.59
CA VAL A 49 36.93 -6.85 -5.68
C VAL A 49 36.98 -8.11 -4.81
N LEU A 50 37.85 -9.01 -5.27
CA LEU A 50 38.66 -9.95 -4.49
C LEU A 50 37.97 -11.21 -3.93
N PHE A 51 37.64 -12.11 -4.87
CA PHE A 51 38.07 -13.51 -4.71
C PHE A 51 39.59 -13.55 -4.87
N GLY A 52 40.32 -13.96 -3.82
CA GLY A 52 41.72 -14.34 -3.97
C GLY A 52 42.60 -14.08 -2.75
N THR A 53 42.52 -14.96 -1.76
CA THR A 53 43.70 -15.44 -0.99
C THR A 53 43.40 -16.80 -0.38
N LEU A 54 43.56 -17.85 -1.19
CA LEU A 54 43.89 -19.18 -0.71
C LEU A 54 45.36 -19.15 -0.27
N GLY A 55 45.61 -19.37 1.01
CA GLY A 55 46.96 -19.36 1.59
C GLY A 55 47.00 -20.15 2.89
N LEU A 56 47.30 -21.45 2.71
CA LEU A 56 47.64 -22.47 3.70
C LEU A 56 48.15 -21.97 5.07
N CYS A 57 47.52 -22.45 6.14
CA CYS A 57 48.20 -22.92 7.34
C CYS A 57 47.51 -24.20 7.82
N GLY A 58 48.23 -25.32 7.73
CA GLY A 58 47.80 -26.60 8.29
C GLY A 58 47.92 -26.59 9.81
N GLY A 59 46.97 -27.27 10.47
CA GLY A 59 47.00 -27.48 11.92
C GLY A 59 45.69 -28.04 12.45
N ALA A 60 45.61 -29.37 12.48
CA ALA A 60 44.88 -30.23 13.43
C ALA A 60 43.35 -30.04 13.67
N LEU A 61 42.65 -31.17 13.50
CA LEU A 61 41.55 -31.68 14.34
C LEU A 61 40.26 -30.83 14.46
N ALA A 62 39.30 -31.10 13.58
CA ALA A 62 37.90 -31.45 13.92
C ALA A 62 37.05 -31.43 12.64
N PRO A 63 36.10 -32.37 12.43
CA PRO A 63 35.05 -32.14 11.45
C PRO A 63 34.22 -30.94 11.91
N PRO A 64 34.01 -29.89 11.08
CA PRO A 64 33.08 -28.83 11.42
C PRO A 64 31.68 -29.44 11.47
N SER A 65 31.18 -29.65 12.68
CA SER A 65 29.76 -29.81 12.96
C SER A 65 29.06 -28.56 12.46
N HIS A 66 28.42 -28.64 11.30
CA HIS A 66 27.58 -27.58 10.71
C HIS A 66 26.23 -27.43 11.45
N ALA A 67 26.21 -27.71 12.75
CA ALA A 67 25.05 -27.58 13.62
C ALA A 67 25.23 -26.33 14.48
N GLY A 68 24.85 -25.15 13.96
CA GLY A 68 24.90 -23.91 14.75
C GLY A 68 24.77 -22.60 13.97
N VAL A 69 25.05 -22.60 12.66
CA VAL A 69 24.97 -21.36 11.84
C VAL A 69 23.52 -20.92 11.57
N LEU A 70 22.58 -21.87 11.52
CA LEU A 70 21.16 -21.57 11.32
C LEU A 70 20.45 -21.10 12.61
N ASP A 71 20.92 -21.54 13.78
CA ASP A 71 20.28 -21.22 15.06
C ASP A 71 20.55 -19.75 15.46
N GLY A 72 21.79 -19.30 15.29
CA GLY A 72 22.15 -17.89 15.51
C GLY A 72 21.52 -16.91 14.53
N THR A 73 21.21 -17.33 13.30
CA THR A 73 20.57 -16.47 12.29
C THR A 73 19.07 -16.33 12.52
N VAL A 74 18.38 -17.39 12.96
CA VAL A 74 16.95 -17.35 13.34
C VAL A 74 16.75 -16.46 14.57
N GLU A 75 17.58 -16.59 15.61
CA GLU A 75 17.46 -15.75 16.81
C GLU A 75 17.80 -14.28 16.54
N TRP A 76 18.80 -14.02 15.70
CA TRP A 76 19.10 -12.66 15.23
C TRP A 76 17.90 -12.05 14.48
N TRP A 77 17.23 -12.82 13.62
CA TRP A 77 16.08 -12.34 12.86
C TRP A 77 14.86 -12.10 13.75
N LYS A 78 14.57 -13.01 14.68
CA LYS A 78 13.52 -12.84 15.70
C LYS A 78 13.75 -11.58 16.54
N SER A 79 14.99 -11.31 16.95
CA SER A 79 15.36 -10.10 17.68
C SER A 79 15.08 -8.84 16.85
N ARG A 80 15.45 -8.84 15.57
CA ARG A 80 15.16 -7.74 14.64
C ARG A 80 13.67 -7.53 14.40
N LYS A 81 12.90 -8.63 14.34
CA LYS A 81 11.46 -8.62 14.15
C LYS A 81 10.74 -8.00 15.34
N ARG A 82 11.15 -8.32 16.58
CA ARG A 82 10.66 -7.64 17.79
C ARG A 82 10.99 -6.14 17.77
N ALA A 83 12.23 -5.79 17.41
CA ALA A 83 12.67 -4.39 17.31
C ALA A 83 11.96 -3.59 16.20
N ASN A 84 11.44 -4.25 15.15
CA ASN A 84 10.70 -3.61 14.06
C ASN A 84 9.19 -3.88 14.11
N SER A 85 8.68 -4.45 15.20
CA SER A 85 7.26 -4.79 15.38
C SER A 85 6.33 -3.61 15.13
N ALA A 86 6.72 -2.41 15.57
CA ALA A 86 5.98 -1.18 15.32
C ALA A 86 5.76 -0.90 13.82
N LYS A 87 6.70 -1.27 12.94
CA LYS A 87 6.56 -1.09 11.49
C LYS A 87 5.58 -2.08 10.87
N LEU A 88 5.40 -3.25 11.47
CA LEU A 88 4.43 -4.25 11.04
C LEU A 88 3.02 -3.92 11.54
N ILE A 89 2.92 -3.35 12.75
CA ILE A 89 1.64 -2.97 13.37
C ILE A 89 1.09 -1.64 12.83
N ALA A 90 1.94 -0.67 12.53
CA ALA A 90 1.50 0.67 12.13
C ALA A 90 0.52 0.69 10.94
N PRO A 91 0.74 -0.05 9.83
CA PRO A 91 -0.23 -0.09 8.73
C PRO A 91 -1.59 -0.66 9.15
N ILE A 92 -1.62 -1.65 10.05
CA ILE A 92 -2.87 -2.24 10.57
C ILE A 92 -3.65 -1.19 11.37
N LYS A 93 -2.96 -0.44 12.25
CA LYS A 93 -3.58 0.65 13.00
C LYS A 93 -4.15 1.75 12.10
N VAL A 94 -3.44 2.11 11.03
CA VAL A 94 -3.95 3.07 10.05
C VAL A 94 -5.20 2.54 9.36
N ALA A 95 -5.25 1.23 9.03
CA ALA A 95 -6.45 0.62 8.48
C ALA A 95 -7.63 0.66 9.47
N GLN A 96 -7.41 0.31 10.75
CA GLN A 96 -8.41 0.39 11.80
C GLN A 96 -8.96 1.82 11.97
N GLN A 97 -8.08 2.82 12.07
CA GLN A 97 -8.48 4.23 12.19
C GLN A 97 -9.35 4.71 11.03
N ARG A 98 -9.07 4.24 9.81
CA ARG A 98 -9.89 4.53 8.63
C ARG A 98 -11.26 3.84 8.69
N LEU A 99 -11.31 2.59 9.14
CA LEU A 99 -12.57 1.87 9.35
C LEU A 99 -13.42 2.50 10.47
N GLU A 100 -12.79 2.95 11.55
CA GLU A 100 -13.44 3.71 12.64
C GLU A 100 -14.00 5.04 12.13
N ALA A 101 -13.22 5.79 11.35
CA ALA A 101 -13.71 7.03 10.75
C ALA A 101 -14.88 6.77 9.78
N ALA A 102 -14.82 5.70 8.98
CA ALA A 102 -15.92 5.27 8.11
C ALA A 102 -17.17 4.88 8.92
N SER A 103 -17.01 4.21 10.06
CA SER A 103 -18.13 3.84 10.94
C SER A 103 -18.82 5.06 11.51
N VAL A 104 -18.04 6.06 11.95
CA VAL A 104 -18.55 7.34 12.45
C VAL A 104 -19.29 8.09 11.35
N MET A 105 -18.79 8.08 10.12
CA MET A 105 -19.46 8.71 8.98
C MET A 105 -20.83 8.08 8.68
N LEU A 106 -20.90 6.74 8.67
CA LEU A 106 -22.16 6.02 8.47
C LEU A 106 -23.15 6.28 9.61
N ALA A 107 -22.69 6.24 10.86
CA ALA A 107 -23.54 6.42 12.04
C ALA A 107 -24.14 7.83 12.12
N ASN A 108 -23.35 8.85 11.77
CA ASN A 108 -23.77 10.25 11.83
C ASN A 108 -24.49 10.71 10.55
N GLY A 109 -24.52 9.88 9.50
CA GLY A 109 -24.98 10.30 8.17
C GLY A 109 -24.14 11.45 7.60
N SER A 110 -22.86 11.54 7.99
CA SER A 110 -22.00 12.65 7.60
C SER A 110 -21.16 12.28 6.38
N GLY A 111 -21.19 13.12 5.34
CA GLY A 111 -20.50 12.88 4.07
C GLY A 111 -21.38 12.10 3.07
N SER A 112 -20.81 11.77 1.91
CA SER A 112 -21.45 10.90 0.92
C SER A 112 -21.05 9.44 1.10
N MET A 113 -21.86 8.52 0.58
CA MET A 113 -21.51 7.09 0.59
C MET A 113 -20.23 6.81 -0.19
N VAL A 114 -19.93 7.64 -1.20
CA VAL A 114 -18.69 7.60 -1.98
C VAL A 114 -17.47 7.93 -1.10
N ASP A 115 -17.59 8.89 -0.18
CA ASP A 115 -16.49 9.23 0.73
C ASP A 115 -16.18 8.08 1.70
N VAL A 116 -17.23 7.40 2.20
CA VAL A 116 -17.10 6.20 3.03
C VAL A 116 -16.42 5.07 2.26
N LEU A 117 -16.85 4.84 1.02
CA LEU A 117 -16.30 3.83 0.12
C LEU A 117 -14.80 4.08 -0.17
N GLN A 118 -14.42 5.32 -0.47
CA GLN A 118 -13.00 5.69 -0.67
C GLN A 118 -12.17 5.40 0.59
N LEU A 119 -12.70 5.69 1.77
CA LEU A 119 -12.01 5.47 3.04
C LEU A 119 -11.81 3.97 3.33
N VAL A 120 -12.82 3.15 3.05
CA VAL A 120 -12.77 1.68 3.17
C VAL A 120 -11.80 1.06 2.15
N ARG A 121 -11.83 1.52 0.89
CA ARG A 121 -10.87 1.07 -0.13
C ARG A 121 -9.45 1.41 0.25
N ALA A 122 -9.22 2.62 0.79
CA ALA A 122 -7.92 3.02 1.30
C ALA A 122 -7.50 2.18 2.53
N SER A 123 -8.42 1.78 3.41
CA SER A 123 -8.10 0.95 4.58
C SER A 123 -7.78 -0.50 4.24
N SER A 124 -8.22 -0.99 3.08
CA SER A 124 -7.90 -2.33 2.60
C SER A 124 -6.42 -2.56 2.27
N LEU A 125 -5.63 -1.48 2.19
CA LEU A 125 -4.20 -1.51 1.86
C LEU A 125 -3.87 -2.33 0.60
N ASN A 126 -4.70 -2.15 -0.45
CA ASN A 126 -4.57 -2.78 -1.76
C ASN A 126 -4.74 -4.31 -1.76
N CYS A 127 -5.51 -4.86 -0.81
CA CYS A 127 -5.67 -6.31 -0.69
C CYS A 127 -6.72 -6.94 -1.61
N TYR A 128 -7.46 -6.12 -2.36
CA TYR A 128 -8.33 -6.56 -3.44
C TYR A 128 -8.39 -5.48 -4.52
N LEU A 129 -8.79 -5.89 -5.73
CA LEU A 129 -9.04 -4.99 -6.85
C LEU A 129 -10.48 -4.47 -6.75
N PHE A 130 -10.65 -3.18 -6.95
CA PHE A 130 -11.94 -2.52 -7.03
C PHE A 130 -12.01 -1.64 -8.27
N GLU A 131 -13.22 -1.37 -8.75
CA GLU A 131 -13.41 -0.48 -9.89
C GLU A 131 -13.14 0.97 -9.46
N ALA A 132 -12.40 1.71 -10.28
CA ALA A 132 -12.12 3.10 -9.99
C ALA A 132 -13.42 3.90 -9.98
N LEU A 133 -13.61 4.74 -8.97
CA LEU A 133 -14.76 5.60 -8.89
C LEU A 133 -14.72 6.63 -10.02
N PRO A 134 -15.89 7.13 -10.50
CA PRO A 134 -15.93 8.19 -11.51
C PRO A 134 -15.17 9.46 -11.09
N THR A 135 -15.01 9.66 -9.78
CA THR A 135 -14.31 10.79 -9.15
C THR A 135 -12.81 10.55 -8.94
N ASP A 136 -12.30 9.35 -9.21
CA ASP A 136 -10.89 9.01 -8.99
C ASP A 136 -9.98 9.65 -10.04
N THR A 137 -8.76 10.02 -9.62
CA THR A 137 -7.77 10.62 -10.51
C THR A 137 -7.18 9.60 -11.49
N LEU A 138 -6.58 10.09 -12.58
CA LEU A 138 -5.92 9.22 -13.57
C LEU A 138 -4.82 8.36 -12.95
N GLU A 139 -4.14 8.86 -11.92
CA GLU A 139 -3.11 8.13 -11.18
C GLU A 139 -3.70 6.95 -10.41
N THR A 140 -4.85 7.12 -9.75
CA THR A 140 -5.54 6.03 -9.04
C THR A 140 -5.99 4.94 -10.03
N ARG A 141 -6.52 5.34 -11.18
CA ARG A 141 -6.92 4.41 -12.26
C ARG A 141 -5.73 3.63 -12.81
N ALA A 142 -4.61 4.30 -13.05
CA ALA A 142 -3.38 3.66 -13.50
C ALA A 142 -2.77 2.74 -12.43
N SER A 143 -2.83 3.13 -11.15
CA SER A 143 -2.39 2.30 -10.03
C SER A 143 -3.20 1.00 -9.94
N LEU A 144 -4.53 1.08 -10.00
CA LEU A 144 -5.41 -0.09 -10.01
C LEU A 144 -5.11 -1.02 -11.19
N PHE A 145 -4.87 -0.46 -12.38
CA PHE A 145 -4.43 -1.24 -13.53
C PHE A 145 -3.08 -1.93 -13.28
N SER A 146 -2.10 -1.25 -12.68
CA SER A 146 -0.81 -1.85 -12.35
C SER A 146 -0.90 -2.94 -11.27
N GLN A 147 -1.82 -2.81 -10.32
CA GLN A 147 -2.08 -3.82 -9.29
C GLN A 147 -2.69 -5.10 -9.86
N SER A 148 -3.37 -5.02 -11.01
CA SER A 148 -3.83 -6.20 -11.74
C SER A 148 -2.69 -6.99 -12.40
N SER A 149 -1.50 -6.39 -12.53
CA SER A 149 -0.33 -7.09 -13.05
C SER A 149 0.32 -7.92 -11.93
N ASN A 150 0.38 -9.24 -12.11
CA ASN A 150 0.85 -10.25 -11.15
C ASN A 150 2.36 -10.16 -10.78
N LEU A 151 3.02 -9.01 -10.98
CA LEU A 151 4.46 -8.83 -10.79
C LEU A 151 4.87 -8.64 -9.32
N SER A 152 3.98 -8.12 -8.48
CA SER A 152 4.20 -8.00 -7.04
C SER A 152 2.88 -8.02 -6.31
N ASP A 153 2.80 -8.71 -5.17
CA ASP A 153 1.60 -8.66 -4.33
C ASP A 153 1.47 -7.26 -3.70
N PRO A 154 0.45 -6.47 -4.07
CA PRO A 154 0.27 -5.13 -3.52
C PRO A 154 -0.35 -5.16 -2.12
N CYS A 155 -0.89 -6.31 -1.67
CA CYS A 155 -1.60 -6.42 -0.41
C CYS A 155 -0.65 -6.28 0.78
N THR A 156 -0.73 -5.15 1.47
CA THR A 156 0.13 -4.89 2.64
C THR A 156 -0.14 -5.88 3.77
N PHE A 157 -1.40 -6.30 3.99
CA PHE A 157 -1.71 -7.32 4.99
C PHE A 157 -1.04 -8.67 4.68
N ARG A 158 -0.96 -9.08 3.41
CA ARG A 158 -0.29 -10.34 3.03
C ARG A 158 1.22 -10.26 3.27
N ILE A 159 1.83 -9.12 2.97
CA ILE A 159 3.25 -8.86 3.28
C ILE A 159 3.51 -8.92 4.79
N ILE A 160 2.64 -8.30 5.60
CA ILE A 160 2.76 -8.32 7.06
C ILE A 160 2.67 -9.75 7.58
N VAL A 161 1.60 -10.48 7.22
CA VAL A 161 1.39 -11.85 7.69
C VAL A 161 2.58 -12.73 7.31
N LYS A 162 3.06 -12.68 6.07
CA LYS A 162 4.24 -13.43 5.62
C LYS A 162 5.46 -13.16 6.52
N ASN A 163 5.82 -11.89 6.69
CA ASN A 163 6.95 -11.50 7.55
C ASN A 163 6.75 -11.92 9.01
N VAL A 164 5.50 -11.96 9.48
CA VAL A 164 5.14 -12.37 10.84
C VAL A 164 5.16 -13.89 11.00
N VAL A 165 4.85 -14.70 10.00
CA VAL A 165 4.77 -16.16 10.17
C VAL A 165 5.94 -16.94 9.58
N ASP A 166 6.89 -16.29 8.90
CA ASP A 166 8.05 -16.93 8.24
C ASP A 166 8.83 -17.91 9.17
N PHE A 167 8.91 -17.60 10.47
CA PHE A 167 9.59 -18.42 11.48
C PHE A 167 8.67 -18.85 12.64
N ALA A 168 7.36 -18.75 12.45
CA ALA A 168 6.36 -19.20 13.42
C ALA A 168 6.06 -20.69 13.24
N SER A 169 5.23 -21.23 14.15
CA SER A 169 4.74 -22.61 14.02
C SER A 169 3.89 -22.79 12.75
N GLU A 170 3.73 -24.02 12.26
CA GLU A 170 2.82 -24.29 11.13
C GLU A 170 1.36 -23.92 11.48
N GLU A 171 0.98 -24.07 12.75
CA GLU A 171 -0.32 -23.63 13.27
C GLU A 171 -0.51 -22.11 13.13
N ASP A 172 0.50 -21.31 13.48
CA ASP A 172 0.45 -19.85 13.32
C ASP A 172 0.41 -19.43 11.85
N LYS A 173 1.10 -20.16 10.96
CA LYS A 173 1.06 -19.91 9.52
C LYS A 173 -0.35 -20.14 8.97
N GLU A 174 -0.98 -21.25 9.36
CA GLU A 174 -2.35 -21.57 8.94
C GLU A 174 -3.35 -20.56 9.51
N ARG A 175 -3.27 -20.26 10.82
CA ARG A 175 -4.12 -19.25 11.47
C ARG A 175 -3.98 -17.87 10.82
N GLY A 176 -2.75 -17.45 10.54
CA GLY A 176 -2.49 -16.19 9.84
C GLY A 176 -3.06 -16.16 8.43
N ALA A 177 -2.98 -17.26 7.68
CA ALA A 177 -3.54 -17.37 6.34
C ALA A 177 -5.09 -17.33 6.36
N GLN A 178 -5.72 -18.05 7.28
CA GLN A 178 -7.17 -18.07 7.45
C GLN A 178 -7.70 -16.68 7.84
N LEU A 179 -7.05 -16.01 8.79
CA LEU A 179 -7.43 -14.67 9.25
C LEU A 179 -7.27 -13.63 8.14
N LEU A 180 -6.16 -13.70 7.38
CA LEU A 180 -5.93 -12.85 6.22
C LEU A 180 -7.02 -13.04 5.16
N ASN A 181 -7.34 -14.29 4.82
CA ASN A 181 -8.37 -14.58 3.84
C ASN A 181 -9.74 -14.05 4.28
N SER A 182 -10.08 -14.24 5.56
CA SER A 182 -11.33 -13.74 6.15
C SER A 182 -11.41 -12.21 6.08
N LEU A 183 -10.32 -11.52 6.39
CA LEU A 183 -10.23 -10.06 6.30
C LEU A 183 -10.42 -9.56 4.87
N ILE A 184 -9.75 -10.18 3.88
CA ILE A 184 -9.86 -9.81 2.47
C ILE A 184 -11.29 -10.00 1.95
N LEU A 185 -11.91 -11.14 2.24
CA LEU A 185 -13.29 -11.40 1.84
C LEU A 185 -14.27 -10.44 2.53
N SER A 186 -14.02 -10.10 3.79
CA SER A 186 -14.84 -9.12 4.53
C SER A 186 -14.78 -7.74 3.89
N TYR A 187 -13.58 -7.31 3.46
CA TYR A 187 -13.39 -6.07 2.73
C TYR A 187 -14.13 -6.04 1.39
N GLN A 188 -14.02 -7.10 0.58
CA GLN A 188 -14.73 -7.20 -0.70
C GLN A 188 -16.25 -7.14 -0.53
N LYS A 189 -16.77 -7.83 0.50
CA LYS A 189 -18.19 -7.81 0.83
C LYS A 189 -18.61 -6.42 1.30
N LEU A 190 -17.83 -5.77 2.15
CA LEU A 190 -18.10 -4.41 2.60
C LEU A 190 -18.15 -3.41 1.43
N ASP A 191 -17.20 -3.52 0.49
CA ASP A 191 -17.16 -2.71 -0.72
C ASP A 191 -18.46 -2.85 -1.53
N SER A 192 -18.90 -4.09 -1.76
CA SER A 192 -20.12 -4.39 -2.50
C SER A 192 -21.38 -3.82 -1.82
N GLU A 193 -21.49 -3.92 -0.50
CA GLU A 193 -22.62 -3.38 0.26
C GLU A 193 -22.65 -1.84 0.23
N LEU A 194 -21.48 -1.19 0.29
CA LEU A 194 -21.35 0.26 0.19
C LEU A 194 -21.65 0.77 -1.22
N GLU A 195 -21.21 0.07 -2.26
CA GLU A 195 -21.56 0.39 -3.65
C GLU A 195 -23.07 0.27 -3.90
N SER A 196 -23.71 -0.82 -3.44
CA SER A 196 -25.16 -0.97 -3.53
C SER A 196 -25.88 0.17 -2.81
N ALA A 197 -25.46 0.49 -1.59
CA ALA A 197 -26.07 1.58 -0.82
C ALA A 197 -25.86 2.95 -1.49
N ALA A 198 -24.73 3.18 -2.17
CA ALA A 198 -24.47 4.41 -2.91
C ALA A 198 -25.40 4.55 -4.13
N LEU A 199 -25.66 3.45 -4.84
CA LEU A 199 -26.56 3.43 -6.00
C LEU A 199 -28.02 3.61 -5.60
N ASP A 200 -28.47 2.94 -4.54
CA ASP A 200 -29.87 2.96 -4.10
C ASP A 200 -30.32 4.31 -3.53
N ASN A 201 -29.39 5.09 -2.95
CA ASN A 201 -29.69 6.35 -2.26
C ASN A 201 -29.17 7.60 -2.99
N GLY A 202 -28.78 7.48 -4.26
CA GLY A 202 -28.22 8.60 -5.03
C GLY A 202 -26.95 9.20 -4.41
N GLY A 203 -26.16 8.39 -3.70
CA GLY A 203 -24.91 8.77 -3.06
C GLY A 203 -25.04 9.44 -1.67
N ALA A 204 -26.26 9.67 -1.17
CA ALA A 204 -26.47 10.21 0.17
C ALA A 204 -26.23 9.14 1.25
N THR A 205 -25.62 9.54 2.36
CA THR A 205 -25.41 8.66 3.51
C THR A 205 -26.67 8.66 4.38
N ASP A 206 -27.62 7.76 4.10
CA ASP A 206 -28.76 7.50 4.96
C ASP A 206 -28.44 6.34 5.94
N PRO A 207 -28.41 6.59 7.26
CA PRO A 207 -28.18 5.55 8.26
C PRO A 207 -29.16 4.37 8.17
N ALA A 208 -30.40 4.61 7.73
CA ALA A 208 -31.41 3.55 7.58
C ALA A 208 -31.09 2.63 6.39
N ALA A 209 -30.58 3.19 5.29
CA ALA A 209 -30.23 2.44 4.10
C ALA A 209 -28.84 1.79 4.19
N ALA A 210 -27.96 2.32 5.04
CA ALA A 210 -26.62 1.78 5.29
C ALA A 210 -26.62 0.52 6.16
N GLY A 211 -27.76 0.03 6.66
CA GLY A 211 -27.81 -1.00 7.71
C GLY A 211 -26.93 -2.24 7.46
N LYS A 212 -26.94 -2.79 6.24
CA LYS A 212 -26.08 -3.93 5.87
C LYS A 212 -24.60 -3.55 5.78
N ALA A 213 -24.30 -2.40 5.17
CA ALA A 213 -22.94 -1.88 5.07
C ALA A 213 -22.34 -1.59 6.45
N ALA A 214 -23.12 -1.01 7.36
CA ALA A 214 -22.71 -0.75 8.74
C ALA A 214 -22.44 -2.05 9.52
N GLN A 215 -23.31 -3.06 9.35
CA GLN A 215 -23.09 -4.39 9.96
C GLN A 215 -21.81 -5.04 9.42
N GLN A 216 -21.61 -5.03 8.10
CA GLN A 216 -20.43 -5.59 7.46
C GLN A 216 -19.16 -4.80 7.81
N LEU A 217 -19.27 -3.49 8.04
CA LEU A 217 -18.17 -2.65 8.49
C LEU A 217 -17.72 -3.08 9.88
N ALA A 218 -18.65 -3.28 10.81
CA ALA A 218 -18.34 -3.75 12.16
C ALA A 218 -17.59 -5.10 12.14
N VAL A 219 -18.02 -6.05 11.29
CA VAL A 219 -17.32 -7.33 11.09
C VAL A 219 -15.90 -7.11 10.55
N THR A 220 -15.74 -6.23 9.56
CA THR A 220 -14.43 -5.95 8.95
C THR A 220 -13.48 -5.27 9.95
N LEU A 221 -13.99 -4.35 10.75
CA LEU A 221 -13.25 -3.69 11.81
C LEU A 221 -12.80 -4.69 12.89
N GLN A 222 -13.68 -5.61 13.31
CA GLN A 222 -13.30 -6.66 14.25
C GLN A 222 -12.17 -7.54 13.69
N LEU A 223 -12.26 -7.99 12.44
CA LEU A 223 -11.20 -8.76 11.80
C LEU A 223 -9.87 -7.98 11.70
N ALA A 224 -9.92 -6.65 11.55
CA ALA A 224 -8.73 -5.81 11.56
C ALA A 224 -8.09 -5.72 12.97
N TYR A 225 -8.89 -5.72 14.05
CA TYR A 225 -8.38 -5.85 15.42
C TYR A 225 -7.83 -7.24 15.70
N ASP A 226 -8.51 -8.29 15.25
CA ASP A 226 -8.04 -9.68 15.39
C ASP A 226 -6.70 -9.86 14.67
N MET A 227 -6.53 -9.26 13.50
CA MET A 227 -5.26 -9.24 12.77
C MET A 227 -4.14 -8.54 13.54
N GLU A 228 -4.41 -7.38 14.17
CA GLU A 228 -3.43 -6.73 15.03
C GLU A 228 -3.08 -7.61 16.24
N GLY A 229 -4.08 -8.21 16.88
CA GLY A 229 -3.92 -9.12 18.01
C GLY A 229 -3.04 -10.31 17.67
N PHE A 230 -3.33 -10.98 16.55
CA PHE A 230 -2.52 -12.07 16.02
C PHE A 230 -1.07 -11.63 15.77
N VAL A 231 -0.87 -10.48 15.12
CA VAL A 231 0.47 -9.97 14.84
C VAL A 231 1.24 -9.67 16.14
N LYS A 232 0.59 -9.07 17.13
CA LYS A 232 1.17 -8.82 18.46
C LYS A 232 1.55 -10.11 19.18
N GLU A 233 0.65 -11.09 19.16
CA GLU A 233 0.84 -12.40 19.78
C GLU A 233 2.08 -13.10 19.20
N VAL A 234 2.17 -13.22 17.88
CA VAL A 234 3.29 -13.88 17.20
C VAL A 234 4.60 -13.09 17.35
N LEU A 235 4.52 -11.76 17.51
CA LEU A 235 5.67 -10.91 17.78
C LEU A 235 6.08 -10.87 19.25
N LEU A 236 5.29 -11.43 20.16
CA LEU A 236 5.46 -11.31 21.62
C LEU A 236 5.50 -9.84 22.08
N VAL A 237 4.71 -8.99 21.43
CA VAL A 237 4.58 -7.57 21.77
C VAL A 237 3.26 -7.39 22.49
N VAL A 238 3.32 -7.33 23.83
CA VAL A 238 2.17 -7.07 24.71
C VAL A 238 1.92 -5.57 24.80
#